data_AF-A0A846BM56-F1
#
_entry.id   AF-A0A846BM56-F1
#
_cell.length_a   1.000
_cell.length_b   1.000
_cell.length_c   1.000
_cell.angle_alpha   90.00
_cell.angle_beta   90.00
_cell.angle_gamma   90.00
#
_symmetry.space_group_name_H-M   'P 1'
#
loop_
_entity.id
_entity.type
_entity.pdbx_description
1 polymer ?
#
loop_
_entity_poly.entity_id
_entity_poly.type
_entity_poly.pdbx_seq_one_letter_code
_entity_poly.pdbx_strand_id
1 'polypeptide(L)'
;MSELISTVRQATTTGVKRVLRTANDINSIELAPGYPVARWRNDKVVDIEERRFFRTLIAKAPFWADVAEAIKSDFNLSDVFYQEEKARGLCFALVSDALPVSLNSDNRWDCSRLELAVTRFEDDELIDEYLEIVHASRRKHVQKHADWIKHRIQIIVSDGMELWNCRKKLFPSLEFCDQVRQQLQSLKTGNPMLQQVKNKLFELENYCKTWTTGALILENFPSKVTPESES
;
A
#
# COMPACT_ATOMS: atom_id res chain seq x y z
N MET A 1 -4.11 6.47 -19.45
CA MET A 1 -4.53 5.24 -18.73
C MET A 1 -3.40 4.24 -18.58
N SER A 2 -2.68 3.88 -19.64
CA SER A 2 -1.58 2.90 -19.57
C SER A 2 -0.57 3.21 -18.47
N GLU A 3 -0.17 4.48 -18.31
CA GLU A 3 0.72 4.90 -17.22
C GLU A 3 0.14 4.57 -15.83
N LEU A 4 -1.12 4.92 -15.56
CA LEU A 4 -1.80 4.58 -14.30
C LEU A 4 -1.85 3.07 -14.07
N ILE A 5 -2.21 2.28 -15.09
CA ILE A 5 -2.21 0.81 -14.99
C ILE A 5 -0.82 0.28 -14.64
N SER A 6 0.19 0.84 -15.29
CA SER A 6 1.59 0.50 -15.09
C SER A 6 2.05 0.82 -13.65
N THR A 7 1.62 1.97 -13.10
CA THR A 7 1.90 2.45 -11.75
C THR A 7 1.22 1.59 -10.70
N VAL A 8 -0.08 1.29 -10.88
CA VAL A 8 -0.83 0.45 -9.94
C VAL A 8 -0.31 -0.99 -9.96
N ARG A 9 0.05 -1.54 -11.14
CA ARG A 9 0.72 -2.85 -11.21
C ARG A 9 1.99 -2.86 -10.35
N GLN A 10 2.85 -1.86 -10.51
CA GLN A 10 4.06 -1.72 -9.70
C GLN A 10 3.75 -1.63 -8.20
N ALA A 11 2.74 -0.85 -7.81
CA ALA A 11 2.33 -0.74 -6.41
C ALA A 11 1.86 -2.09 -5.84
N THR A 12 1.07 -2.84 -6.62
CA THR A 12 0.58 -4.16 -6.19
C THR A 12 1.69 -5.21 -6.06
N THR A 13 2.70 -5.16 -6.93
CA THR A 13 3.89 -6.03 -6.82
C THR A 13 4.75 -5.65 -5.63
N THR A 14 4.88 -4.36 -5.31
CA THR A 14 5.60 -3.88 -4.13
C THR A 14 4.86 -4.14 -2.82
N GLY A 15 3.53 -4.31 -2.88
CA GLY A 15 2.76 -4.90 -1.77
C GLY A 15 1.49 -4.16 -1.36
N VAL A 16 1.17 -3.05 -2.01
CA VAL A 16 -0.11 -2.37 -1.85
C VAL A 16 -1.27 -3.31 -2.24
N LYS A 17 -2.38 -3.25 -1.50
CA LYS A 17 -3.58 -4.04 -1.79
C LYS A 17 -4.10 -3.70 -3.20
N ARG A 18 -4.50 -4.74 -3.95
CA ARG A 18 -5.05 -4.60 -5.33
C ARG A 18 -6.51 -4.15 -5.29
N VAL A 19 -6.74 -2.95 -4.77
CA VAL A 19 -8.04 -2.29 -4.69
C VAL A 19 -7.82 -0.81 -5.00
N LEU A 20 -8.61 -0.27 -5.93
CA LEU A 20 -8.59 1.16 -6.22
C LEU A 20 -9.87 1.78 -5.66
N ARG A 21 -9.72 2.80 -4.82
CA ARG A 21 -10.83 3.53 -4.21
C ARG A 21 -10.90 4.94 -4.79
N THR A 22 -12.11 5.40 -5.09
CA THR A 22 -12.37 6.74 -5.61
C THR A 22 -13.48 7.41 -4.81
N ALA A 23 -13.43 8.74 -4.72
CA ALA A 23 -14.48 9.51 -4.04
C ALA A 23 -15.82 9.49 -4.80
N ASN A 24 -15.75 9.43 -6.14
CA ASN A 24 -16.89 9.39 -7.05
C ASN A 24 -16.83 8.13 -7.93
N ASP A 25 -17.85 7.88 -8.75
CA ASP A 25 -17.83 6.81 -9.73
C ASP A 25 -16.65 6.98 -10.70
N ILE A 26 -15.69 6.05 -10.63
CA ILE A 26 -14.50 6.07 -11.48
C ILE A 26 -14.85 5.99 -12.97
N ASN A 27 -16.01 5.44 -13.33
CA ASN A 27 -16.42 5.26 -14.71
C ASN A 27 -16.83 6.56 -15.40
N SER A 28 -17.23 7.59 -14.64
CA SER A 28 -17.63 8.90 -15.17
C SER A 28 -16.47 9.88 -15.33
N ILE A 29 -15.27 9.53 -14.85
CA ILE A 29 -14.08 10.38 -14.99
C ILE A 29 -13.73 10.51 -16.47
N GLU A 30 -13.74 11.74 -16.99
CA GLU A 30 -13.34 12.08 -18.36
C GLU A 30 -11.81 12.00 -18.50
N LEU A 31 -11.33 11.18 -19.44
CA LEU A 31 -9.90 11.08 -19.77
C LEU A 31 -9.50 12.08 -20.86
N ALA A 32 -10.46 12.41 -21.71
CA ALA A 32 -10.43 13.44 -22.75
C ALA A 32 -11.89 13.84 -23.02
N PRO A 33 -12.18 15.00 -23.65
CA PRO A 33 -13.56 15.42 -23.90
C PRO A 33 -14.41 14.35 -24.59
N GLY A 34 -15.44 13.84 -23.90
CA GLY A 34 -16.36 12.82 -24.41
C GLY A 34 -15.76 11.39 -24.44
N TYR A 35 -14.70 11.17 -23.67
CA TYR A 35 -14.01 9.90 -23.55
C TYR A 35 -13.81 9.53 -22.07
N PRO A 36 -14.89 9.10 -21.39
CA PRO A 36 -14.81 8.70 -19.99
C PRO A 36 -14.11 7.35 -19.82
N VAL A 37 -13.68 7.06 -18.59
CA VAL A 37 -13.08 5.77 -18.21
C VAL A 37 -13.98 4.59 -18.62
N ALA A 38 -15.32 4.73 -18.52
CA ALA A 38 -16.27 3.72 -18.99
C ALA A 38 -16.05 3.35 -20.47
N ARG A 39 -15.81 4.37 -21.31
CA ARG A 39 -15.57 4.20 -22.75
C ARG A 39 -14.21 3.56 -22.98
N TRP A 40 -13.15 4.04 -22.34
CA TRP A 40 -11.82 3.43 -22.39
C TRP A 40 -11.86 1.93 -22.01
N ARG A 41 -12.57 1.58 -20.94
CA ARG A 41 -12.71 0.20 -20.44
C ARG A 41 -13.43 -0.73 -21.43
N ASN A 42 -14.26 -0.19 -22.31
CA ASN A 42 -15.04 -0.95 -23.28
C ASN A 42 -14.50 -0.81 -24.72
N ASP A 43 -13.49 0.02 -24.91
CA ASP A 43 -12.88 0.25 -26.21
C ASP A 43 -12.13 -1.01 -26.68
N LYS A 44 -12.41 -1.42 -27.92
CA LYS A 44 -11.82 -2.63 -28.51
C LYS A 44 -10.38 -2.39 -28.98
N VAL A 45 -9.99 -1.14 -29.23
CA VAL A 45 -8.60 -0.82 -29.63
C VAL A 45 -7.64 -0.75 -28.44
N VAL A 46 -8.18 -0.63 -27.22
CA VAL A 46 -7.38 -0.62 -25.99
C VAL A 46 -6.98 -2.05 -25.63
N ASP A 47 -5.73 -2.19 -25.18
CA ASP A 47 -5.15 -3.45 -24.72
C ASP A 47 -6.09 -4.21 -23.77
N ILE A 48 -6.28 -5.51 -24.05
CA ILE A 48 -7.23 -6.35 -23.31
C ILE A 48 -6.76 -6.62 -21.88
N GLU A 49 -5.44 -6.72 -21.65
CA GLU A 49 -4.86 -7.01 -20.34
C GLU A 49 -4.89 -5.79 -19.43
N GLU A 50 -4.73 -4.57 -19.96
CA GLU A 50 -4.96 -3.33 -19.23
C GLU A 50 -6.41 -3.22 -18.76
N ARG A 51 -7.36 -3.47 -19.66
CA ARG A 51 -8.80 -3.42 -19.33
C ARG A 51 -9.19 -4.49 -18.32
N ARG A 52 -8.70 -5.72 -18.48
CA ARG A 52 -8.93 -6.82 -17.52
C ARG A 52 -8.36 -6.47 -16.15
N PHE A 53 -7.11 -6.00 -16.10
CA PHE A 53 -6.49 -5.59 -14.85
C PHE A 53 -7.27 -4.46 -14.18
N PHE A 54 -7.68 -3.43 -14.92
CA PHE A 54 -8.49 -2.35 -14.39
C PHE A 54 -9.80 -2.85 -13.77
N ARG A 55 -10.52 -3.76 -14.44
CA ARG A 55 -11.74 -4.37 -13.90
C ARG A 55 -11.52 -5.04 -12.55
N THR A 56 -10.38 -5.71 -12.35
CA THR A 56 -10.07 -6.32 -11.06
C THR A 56 -9.83 -5.32 -9.93
N LEU A 57 -9.37 -4.11 -10.24
CA LEU A 57 -9.10 -3.06 -9.25
C LEU A 57 -10.39 -2.49 -8.68
N ILE A 58 -11.40 -2.33 -9.53
CA ILE A 58 -12.68 -1.69 -9.21
C ILE A 58 -13.76 -2.70 -8.76
N ALA A 59 -13.49 -4.00 -8.85
CA ALA A 59 -14.45 -5.06 -8.52
C ALA A 59 -14.74 -5.18 -7.01
N LYS A 60 -13.82 -4.73 -6.15
CA LYS A 60 -13.97 -4.77 -4.69
C LYS A 60 -14.21 -3.37 -4.15
N ALA A 61 -15.48 -3.01 -4.01
CA ALA A 61 -15.92 -1.79 -3.33
C ALA A 61 -15.15 -0.52 -3.77
N PRO A 62 -15.41 0.00 -4.98
CA PRO A 62 -14.73 1.20 -5.50
C PRO A 62 -15.03 2.46 -4.65
N PHE A 63 -16.06 2.38 -3.80
CA PHE A 63 -16.46 3.40 -2.84
C PHE A 63 -15.87 3.12 -1.46
N TRP A 64 -15.40 4.16 -0.79
CA TRP A 64 -14.98 4.16 0.62
C TRP A 64 -16.13 3.94 1.64
N ALA A 65 -17.36 3.63 1.19
CA ALA A 65 -18.52 3.45 2.06
C ALA A 65 -18.34 2.28 3.04
N ASP A 66 -17.52 1.29 2.68
CA ASP A 66 -17.23 0.08 3.47
C ASP A 66 -15.99 0.23 4.36
N VAL A 67 -15.53 1.45 4.62
CA VAL A 67 -14.34 1.71 5.45
C VAL A 67 -14.74 1.81 6.92
N ALA A 68 -13.81 1.47 7.83
CA ALA A 68 -14.02 1.50 9.27
C ALA A 68 -14.52 2.87 9.76
N GLU A 69 -15.36 2.88 10.78
CA GLU A 69 -16.02 4.10 11.28
C GLU A 69 -15.02 5.17 11.75
N ALA A 70 -13.90 4.76 12.36
CA ALA A 70 -12.83 5.67 12.74
C ALA A 70 -12.27 6.47 11.55
N ILE A 71 -12.00 5.80 10.42
CA ILE A 71 -11.52 6.46 9.21
C ILE A 71 -12.59 7.38 8.63
N LYS A 72 -13.88 7.03 8.74
CA LYS A 72 -14.98 7.92 8.31
C LYS A 72 -15.07 9.17 9.17
N SER A 73 -14.94 9.01 10.49
CA SER A 73 -14.92 10.12 11.45
C SER A 73 -13.81 11.10 11.10
N ASP A 74 -12.56 10.63 11.06
CA ASP A 74 -11.38 11.46 10.78
C ASP A 74 -11.47 12.11 9.39
N PHE A 75 -11.98 11.37 8.40
CA PHE A 75 -12.21 11.88 7.05
C PHE A 75 -13.26 13.01 7.02
N ASN A 76 -14.35 12.89 7.79
CA ASN A 76 -15.40 13.90 7.84
C ASN A 76 -14.98 15.14 8.63
N LEU A 77 -14.01 15.00 9.54
CA LEU A 77 -13.46 16.09 10.36
C LEU A 77 -12.25 16.79 9.71
N SER A 78 -11.84 16.35 8.52
CA SER A 78 -10.65 16.86 7.83
C SER A 78 -10.96 17.32 6.41
N ASP A 79 -10.56 18.55 6.11
CA ASP A 79 -10.51 19.08 4.75
C ASP A 79 -9.06 19.14 4.26
N VAL A 80 -8.83 18.61 3.05
CA VAL A 80 -7.50 18.56 2.44
C VAL A 80 -7.53 19.23 1.09
N PHE A 81 -6.57 20.10 0.87
CA PHE A 81 -6.38 20.86 -0.36
C PHE A 81 -5.01 20.55 -0.96
N TYR A 82 -4.97 20.48 -2.28
CA TYR A 82 -3.74 20.41 -3.05
C TYR A 82 -3.78 21.52 -4.10
N GLN A 83 -2.83 22.46 -4.04
CA GLN A 83 -2.81 23.63 -4.90
C GLN A 83 -4.16 24.36 -4.93
N GLU A 84 -4.71 24.66 -3.76
CA GLU A 84 -6.00 25.38 -3.57
C GLU A 84 -7.25 24.60 -4.00
N GLU A 85 -7.12 23.40 -4.59
CA GLU A 85 -8.24 22.53 -4.94
C GLU A 85 -8.54 21.52 -3.84
N LYS A 86 -9.82 21.39 -3.46
CA LYS A 86 -10.27 20.39 -2.49
C LYS A 86 -10.04 18.98 -3.03
N ALA A 87 -9.19 18.22 -2.35
CA ALA A 87 -8.68 16.94 -2.82
C ALA A 87 -9.17 15.77 -1.95
N ARG A 88 -10.46 15.41 -2.09
CA ARG A 88 -11.09 14.35 -1.29
C ARG A 88 -10.38 12.99 -1.37
N GLY A 89 -9.84 12.63 -2.54
CA GLY A 89 -9.06 11.40 -2.70
C GLY A 89 -7.75 11.41 -1.90
N LEU A 90 -7.11 12.58 -1.77
CA LEU A 90 -5.91 12.76 -0.96
C LEU A 90 -6.24 12.76 0.54
N CYS A 91 -7.35 13.39 0.95
CA CYS A 91 -7.85 13.29 2.33
C CYS A 91 -8.05 11.82 2.74
N PHE A 92 -8.72 11.02 1.91
CA PHE A 92 -8.89 9.60 2.21
C PHE A 92 -7.55 8.86 2.30
N ALA A 93 -6.64 9.13 1.38
CA ALA A 93 -5.33 8.49 1.38
C ALA A 93 -4.52 8.86 2.64
N LEU A 94 -4.63 10.10 3.12
CA LEU A 94 -4.01 10.57 4.34
C LEU A 94 -4.56 9.82 5.56
N VAL A 95 -5.89 9.84 5.75
CA VAL A 95 -6.55 9.24 6.92
C VAL A 95 -6.44 7.70 6.94
N SER A 96 -6.56 7.06 5.78
CA SER A 96 -6.42 5.60 5.67
C SER A 96 -4.97 5.13 5.53
N ASP A 97 -4.04 6.08 5.42
CA ASP A 97 -2.62 5.88 5.08
C ASP A 97 -2.47 4.83 3.94
N ALA A 98 -3.14 5.17 2.84
CA ALA A 98 -3.09 4.47 1.57
C ALA A 98 -2.17 5.21 0.60
N LEU A 99 -1.68 4.52 -0.43
CA LEU A 99 -0.91 5.17 -1.50
C LEU A 99 -1.87 5.90 -2.47
N PRO A 100 -1.91 7.25 -2.48
CA PRO A 100 -2.66 7.97 -3.49
C PRO A 100 -1.96 7.81 -4.85
N VAL A 101 -2.78 7.54 -5.87
CA VAL A 101 -2.34 7.47 -7.26
C VAL A 101 -3.19 8.39 -8.11
N SER A 102 -2.58 8.98 -9.14
CA SER A 102 -3.25 9.90 -10.06
C SER A 102 -2.98 9.53 -11.50
N LEU A 103 -3.82 10.05 -12.40
CA LEU A 103 -3.47 10.12 -13.80
C LEU A 103 -2.34 11.12 -13.96
N ASN A 104 -1.31 10.75 -14.73
CA ASN A 104 -0.26 11.69 -15.14
C ASN A 104 -0.76 12.61 -16.28
N SER A 105 -1.87 13.31 -16.03
CA SER A 105 -2.55 14.19 -16.99
C SER A 105 -2.01 15.63 -16.97
N ASP A 106 -1.37 16.02 -15.88
CA ASP A 106 -0.81 17.35 -15.66
C ASP A 106 0.54 17.22 -14.93
N ASN A 107 1.44 18.18 -15.13
CA ASN A 107 2.76 18.22 -14.50
C ASN A 107 2.68 18.27 -12.97
N ARG A 108 1.62 18.86 -12.40
CA ARG A 108 1.42 18.85 -10.93
C ARG A 108 1.38 17.44 -10.34
N TRP A 109 0.95 16.46 -11.14
CA TRP A 109 0.89 15.07 -10.72
C TRP A 109 2.20 14.30 -10.97
N ASP A 110 3.17 14.82 -11.74
CA ASP A 110 4.46 14.13 -11.97
C ASP A 110 5.47 14.35 -10.83
N CYS A 111 5.04 14.10 -9.59
CA CYS A 111 5.88 14.11 -8.41
C CYS A 111 5.62 12.88 -7.53
N SER A 112 6.63 12.50 -6.74
CA SER A 112 6.53 11.39 -5.80
C SER A 112 5.98 11.80 -4.43
N ARG A 113 5.94 13.09 -4.11
CA ARG A 113 5.43 13.61 -2.82
C ARG A 113 4.61 14.86 -3.10
N LEU A 114 3.50 15.00 -2.40
CA LEU A 114 2.61 16.15 -2.51
C LEU A 114 2.57 16.86 -1.17
N GLU A 115 2.75 18.17 -1.17
CA GLU A 115 2.45 19.02 -0.02
C GLU A 115 0.96 19.37 -0.04
N LEU A 116 0.30 19.18 1.09
CA LEU A 116 -1.13 19.34 1.26
C LEU A 116 -1.38 20.41 2.31
N ALA A 117 -2.35 21.29 2.08
CA ALA A 117 -2.93 22.09 3.14
C ALA A 117 -4.06 21.28 3.77
N VAL A 118 -3.99 21.08 5.09
CA VAL A 118 -4.94 20.27 5.85
C VAL A 118 -5.55 21.14 6.93
N THR A 119 -6.88 21.14 6.96
CA THR A 119 -7.68 21.75 8.01
C THR A 119 -8.39 20.62 8.75
N ARG A 120 -8.13 20.44 10.04
CA ARG A 120 -8.77 19.40 10.85
C ARG A 120 -9.41 19.98 12.11
N PHE A 121 -10.49 19.35 12.55
CA PHE A 121 -11.13 19.66 13.83
C PHE A 121 -10.61 18.73 14.92
N GLU A 122 -9.96 19.28 15.94
CA GLU A 122 -9.34 18.55 17.06
C GLU A 122 -9.61 19.33 18.36
N ASP A 123 -10.11 18.66 19.40
CA ASP A 123 -10.40 19.25 20.73
C ASP A 123 -11.17 20.59 20.72
N ASP A 124 -12.23 20.67 19.91
CA ASP A 124 -13.07 21.87 19.70
C ASP A 124 -12.35 23.06 19.03
N GLU A 125 -11.13 22.85 18.51
CA GLU A 125 -10.37 23.84 17.76
C GLU A 125 -10.16 23.40 16.30
N LEU A 126 -10.01 24.39 15.42
CA LEU A 126 -9.69 24.18 14.02
C LEU A 126 -8.19 24.38 13.83
N ILE A 127 -7.51 23.34 13.34
CA ILE A 127 -6.07 23.31 13.13
C ILE A 127 -5.79 23.33 11.63
N ASP A 128 -5.02 24.32 11.20
CA ASP A 128 -4.49 24.42 9.84
C ASP A 128 -3.00 24.04 9.84
N GLU A 129 -2.63 23.08 8.99
CA GLU A 129 -1.26 22.60 8.87
C GLU A 129 -0.91 22.25 7.41
N TYR A 130 0.39 22.15 7.15
CA TYR A 130 0.91 21.63 5.89
C TYR A 130 1.51 20.25 6.13
N LEU A 131 1.02 19.24 5.39
CA LEU A 131 1.50 17.87 5.48
C LEU A 131 2.01 17.38 4.14
N GLU A 132 3.09 16.61 4.17
CA GLU A 132 3.58 15.91 2.99
C GLU A 132 3.03 14.49 2.94
N ILE A 133 2.42 14.11 1.81
CA ILE A 133 1.99 12.73 1.55
C ILE A 133 2.83 12.10 0.44
N VAL A 134 3.11 10.80 0.56
CA VAL A 134 3.65 10.02 -0.56
C VAL A 134 2.62 9.93 -1.69
N HIS A 135 3.08 9.95 -2.93
CA HIS A 135 2.21 9.93 -4.10
C HIS A 135 2.86 9.17 -5.26
N ALA A 136 2.04 8.62 -6.16
CA ALA A 136 2.53 8.02 -7.39
C ALA A 136 1.59 8.18 -8.60
N SER A 137 2.04 8.93 -9.61
CA SER A 137 1.45 8.96 -10.96
C SER A 137 2.16 8.04 -11.97
N ARG A 138 3.40 7.63 -11.69
CA ARG A 138 4.29 6.86 -12.57
C ARG A 138 5.03 5.75 -11.82
N ARG A 139 5.48 4.70 -12.52
CA ARG A 139 6.22 3.56 -11.91
C ARG A 139 7.42 3.99 -11.07
N LYS A 140 8.19 4.96 -11.58
CA LYS A 140 9.38 5.52 -10.90
C LYS A 140 9.06 6.06 -9.49
N HIS A 141 7.85 6.58 -9.28
CA HIS A 141 7.42 7.11 -7.97
C HIS A 141 7.18 5.98 -6.97
N VAL A 142 6.56 4.89 -7.41
CA VAL A 142 6.35 3.70 -6.56
C VAL A 142 7.68 3.08 -6.15
N GLN A 143 8.64 3.00 -7.07
CA GLN A 143 9.97 2.45 -6.80
C GLN A 143 10.71 3.27 -5.75
N LYS A 144 10.64 4.62 -5.81
CA LYS A 144 11.20 5.51 -4.78
C LYS A 144 10.60 5.27 -3.38
N HIS A 145 9.37 4.78 -3.31
CA HIS A 145 8.65 4.52 -2.06
C HIS A 145 8.65 3.05 -1.64
N ALA A 146 9.50 2.20 -2.23
CA ALA A 146 9.49 0.77 -1.93
C ALA A 146 9.68 0.47 -0.43
N ASP A 147 10.58 1.20 0.23
CA ASP A 147 10.84 1.05 1.67
C ASP A 147 9.65 1.54 2.51
N TRP A 148 9.04 2.66 2.14
CA TRP A 148 7.82 3.16 2.80
C TRP A 148 6.67 2.15 2.66
N ILE A 149 6.44 1.60 1.46
CA ILE A 149 5.41 0.57 1.23
C ILE A 149 5.71 -0.68 2.07
N LYS A 150 6.98 -1.12 2.10
CA LYS A 150 7.39 -2.28 2.89
C LYS A 150 7.11 -2.04 4.37
N HIS A 151 7.54 -0.91 4.92
CA HIS A 151 7.33 -0.53 6.31
C HIS A 151 5.84 -0.46 6.67
N ARG A 152 5.01 0.12 5.80
CA ARG A 152 3.55 0.15 5.97
C ARG A 152 2.93 -1.24 6.07
N ILE A 153 3.33 -2.17 5.21
CA ILE A 153 2.85 -3.56 5.29
C ILE A 153 3.27 -4.19 6.62
N GLN A 154 4.46 -3.88 7.14
CA GLN A 154 4.88 -4.34 8.47
C GLN A 154 3.94 -3.85 9.57
N ILE A 155 3.54 -2.59 9.54
CA ILE A 155 2.65 -2.00 10.55
C ILE A 155 1.24 -2.61 10.45
N ILE A 156 0.68 -2.68 9.24
CA ILE A 156 -0.73 -3.05 9.02
C ILE A 156 -1.00 -4.53 9.28
N VAL A 157 -0.01 -5.41 9.08
CA VAL A 157 -0.20 -6.85 9.33
C VAL A 157 -0.57 -7.08 10.80
N SER A 158 -1.84 -7.41 10.99
CA SER A 158 -2.53 -7.46 12.27
C SER A 158 -2.69 -8.87 12.81
N ASP A 159 -2.53 -9.88 11.94
CA ASP A 159 -2.53 -11.30 12.28
C ASP A 159 -1.52 -12.09 11.41
N GLY A 160 -1.29 -13.35 11.75
CA GLY A 160 -0.37 -14.19 11.02
C GLY A 160 -0.91 -14.76 9.71
N MET A 161 -2.23 -14.68 9.44
CA MET A 161 -2.78 -14.98 8.12
C MET A 161 -2.42 -13.89 7.11
N GLU A 162 -2.55 -12.62 7.49
CA GLU A 162 -2.08 -11.47 6.72
C GLU A 162 -0.57 -11.53 6.51
N LEU A 163 0.20 -11.88 7.55
CA LEU A 163 1.65 -12.06 7.47
C LEU A 163 2.02 -13.13 6.45
N TRP A 164 1.38 -14.31 6.52
CA TRP A 164 1.60 -15.41 5.57
C TRP A 164 1.26 -15.00 4.14
N ASN A 165 0.14 -14.29 3.93
CA ASN A 165 -0.28 -13.82 2.62
C ASN A 165 0.71 -12.79 2.03
N CYS A 166 1.35 -11.99 2.87
CA CYS A 166 2.32 -10.97 2.45
C CYS A 166 3.78 -11.47 2.44
N ARG A 167 4.06 -12.71 2.88
CA ARG A 167 5.42 -13.21 3.15
C ARG A 167 6.40 -13.04 1.99
N LYS A 168 6.01 -13.34 0.75
CA LYS A 168 6.90 -13.21 -0.43
C LYS A 168 7.31 -11.77 -0.71
N LYS A 169 6.51 -10.80 -0.26
CA LYS A 169 6.77 -9.36 -0.43
C LYS A 169 7.59 -8.80 0.74
N LEU A 170 7.30 -9.28 1.95
CA LEU A 170 8.00 -8.87 3.16
C LEU A 170 9.39 -9.51 3.27
N PHE A 171 9.49 -10.76 2.88
CA PHE A 171 10.64 -11.64 3.08
C PHE A 171 11.04 -12.35 1.77
N PRO A 172 11.41 -11.60 0.71
CA PRO A 172 11.80 -12.19 -0.58
C PRO A 172 13.05 -13.08 -0.50
N SER A 173 13.86 -12.93 0.54
CA SER A 173 15.11 -13.68 0.74
C SER A 173 14.92 -14.90 1.66
N LEU A 174 13.68 -15.15 2.14
CA LEU A 174 13.36 -16.28 3.00
C LEU A 174 12.53 -17.34 2.27
N GLU A 175 12.92 -18.59 2.45
CA GLU A 175 12.12 -19.75 2.06
C GLU A 175 11.44 -20.34 3.31
N PHE A 176 10.13 -20.57 3.19
CA PHE A 176 9.30 -21.05 4.30
C PHE A 176 8.90 -22.51 4.05
N CYS A 177 9.11 -23.38 5.04
CA CYS A 177 8.58 -24.75 4.99
C CYS A 177 7.06 -24.78 5.27
N ASP A 178 6.44 -25.93 4.99
CA ASP A 178 4.99 -26.08 5.05
C ASP A 178 4.41 -25.90 6.46
N GLN A 179 5.15 -26.30 7.51
CA GLN A 179 4.69 -26.13 8.88
C GLN A 179 4.52 -24.66 9.28
N VAL A 180 5.35 -23.75 8.76
CA VAL A 180 5.32 -22.33 9.14
C VAL A 180 3.99 -21.68 8.78
N ARG A 181 3.30 -22.17 7.74
CA ARG A 181 1.96 -21.67 7.39
C ARG A 181 0.99 -21.83 8.56
N GLN A 182 0.91 -23.02 9.13
CA GLN A 182 -0.02 -23.33 10.20
C GLN A 182 0.35 -22.57 11.48
N GLN A 183 1.65 -22.47 11.76
CA GLN A 183 2.16 -21.72 12.90
C GLN A 183 1.86 -20.22 12.80
N LEU A 184 1.99 -19.61 11.62
CA LEU A 184 1.63 -18.21 11.45
C LEU A 184 0.10 -18.03 11.50
N GLN A 185 -0.68 -18.91 10.88
CA GLN A 185 -2.15 -18.80 10.88
C GLN A 185 -2.79 -18.96 12.27
N SER A 186 -2.08 -19.55 13.24
CA SER A 186 -2.52 -19.64 14.64
C SER A 186 -2.37 -18.31 15.41
N LEU A 187 -1.51 -17.41 14.93
CA LEU A 187 -1.31 -16.07 15.50
C LEU A 187 -2.46 -15.15 15.09
N LYS A 188 -3.57 -15.20 15.84
CA LYS A 188 -4.74 -14.33 15.62
C LYS A 188 -4.46 -12.88 16.00
N THR A 189 -5.35 -11.99 15.56
CA THR A 189 -5.32 -10.56 15.92
C THR A 189 -5.20 -10.39 17.44
N GLY A 190 -4.29 -9.52 17.87
CA GLY A 190 -4.02 -9.28 19.29
C GLY A 190 -3.15 -10.33 19.99
N ASN A 191 -2.68 -11.37 19.29
CA ASN A 191 -1.73 -12.32 19.88
C ASN A 191 -0.40 -11.63 20.21
N PRO A 192 0.08 -11.66 21.48
CA PRO A 192 1.27 -10.93 21.90
C PRO A 192 2.57 -11.45 21.24
N MET A 193 2.60 -12.71 20.80
CA MET A 193 3.76 -13.29 20.13
C MET A 193 3.92 -12.82 18.68
N LEU A 194 2.87 -12.26 18.07
CA LEU A 194 2.90 -11.86 16.65
C LEU A 194 3.99 -10.83 16.38
N GLN A 195 4.17 -9.84 17.25
CA GLN A 195 5.22 -8.82 17.06
C GLN A 195 6.62 -9.41 17.20
N GLN A 196 6.83 -10.33 18.14
CA GLN A 196 8.11 -11.01 18.29
C GLN A 196 8.45 -11.85 17.06
N VAL A 197 7.46 -12.61 16.54
CA VAL A 197 7.62 -13.39 15.32
C VAL A 197 7.91 -12.49 14.11
N LYS A 198 7.21 -11.37 13.97
CA LYS A 198 7.48 -10.37 12.91
C LYS A 198 8.92 -9.85 13.00
N ASN A 199 9.36 -9.44 14.19
CA ASN A 199 10.72 -8.94 14.39
C ASN A 199 11.78 -9.98 14.00
N LYS A 200 11.62 -11.23 14.44
CA LYS A 200 12.55 -12.32 14.10
C LYS A 200 12.60 -12.63 12.61
N LEU A 201 11.44 -12.62 11.93
CA LEU A 201 11.42 -12.79 10.47
C LEU A 201 12.08 -11.61 9.73
N PHE A 202 11.99 -10.38 10.25
CA PHE A 202 12.72 -9.24 9.67
C PHE A 202 14.22 -9.29 9.93
N GLU A 203 14.65 -9.74 11.10
CA GLU A 203 16.06 -10.01 11.40
C GLU A 203 16.62 -11.04 10.41
N LEU A 204 15.92 -12.17 10.23
CA LEU A 204 16.28 -13.22 9.27
C LEU A 204 16.34 -12.69 7.83
N GLU A 205 15.31 -11.96 7.39
CA GLU A 205 15.28 -11.40 6.04
C GLU A 205 16.44 -10.42 5.80
N ASN A 206 16.74 -9.56 6.78
CA ASN A 206 17.84 -8.61 6.64
C ASN A 206 19.21 -9.30 6.58
N TYR A 207 19.38 -10.40 7.32
CA TYR A 207 20.55 -11.26 7.22
C TYR A 207 20.63 -11.93 5.83
N CYS A 208 19.56 -12.59 5.40
CA CYS A 208 19.55 -13.35 4.15
C CYS A 208 19.71 -12.48 2.91
N LYS A 209 19.32 -11.19 2.96
CA LYS A 209 19.57 -10.24 1.86
C LYS A 209 21.05 -10.08 1.51
N THR A 210 21.94 -10.18 2.49
CA THR A 210 23.39 -10.00 2.29
C THR A 210 24.14 -11.33 2.23
N TRP A 211 23.47 -12.44 2.54
CA TRP A 211 24.04 -13.77 2.52
C TRP A 211 23.95 -14.39 1.12
N THR A 212 25.08 -14.43 0.41
CA THR A 212 25.16 -14.89 -0.98
C THR A 212 25.65 -16.33 -1.12
N THR A 213 26.61 -16.77 -0.30
CA THR A 213 27.19 -18.11 -0.31
C THR A 213 27.81 -18.47 1.05
N GLY A 214 28.04 -19.76 1.30
CA GLY A 214 28.81 -20.25 2.44
C GLY A 214 27.97 -20.61 3.67
N ALA A 215 28.64 -20.93 4.77
CA ALA A 215 27.99 -21.29 6.02
C ALA A 215 27.32 -20.08 6.71
N LEU A 216 26.36 -20.36 7.58
CA LEU A 216 25.68 -19.33 8.36
C LEU A 216 26.63 -18.78 9.43
N ILE A 217 26.95 -17.49 9.31
CA ILE A 217 27.80 -16.76 10.27
C ILE A 217 26.93 -16.26 11.42
N LEU A 218 27.02 -16.94 12.56
CA LEU A 218 26.21 -16.67 13.76
C LEU A 218 26.49 -15.29 14.37
N GLU A 219 27.71 -14.75 14.23
CA GLU A 219 28.10 -13.43 14.76
C GLU A 219 27.33 -12.26 14.13
N ASN A 220 26.82 -12.47 12.93
CA ASN A 220 26.06 -11.48 12.17
C ASN A 220 24.55 -11.54 12.47
N PHE A 221 24.11 -12.46 13.33
CA PHE A 221 22.73 -12.53 13.77
C PHE A 221 22.49 -11.59 14.96
N PRO A 222 21.48 -10.72 14.90
CA PRO A 222 21.13 -9.84 16.01
C PRO A 222 20.50 -10.58 17.20
N SER A 223 20.26 -11.89 17.10
CA SER A 223 19.72 -12.71 18.17
C SER A 223 20.44 -14.04 18.32
N LYS A 224 20.35 -14.63 19.53
CA LYS A 224 21.00 -15.90 19.86
C LYS A 224 20.43 -17.01 18.96
N VAL A 225 21.29 -17.59 18.14
CA VAL A 225 20.99 -18.77 17.31
C VAL A 225 21.66 -19.98 17.95
N THR A 226 20.91 -21.06 18.13
CA THR A 226 21.43 -22.34 18.65
C THR A 226 21.31 -23.41 17.56
N PRO A 227 22.28 -24.34 17.44
CA PRO A 227 22.14 -25.50 16.57
C PRO A 227 20.92 -26.34 16.95
N GLU A 228 20.25 -26.93 15.96
CA GLU A 228 19.09 -27.82 16.17
C GLU A 228 19.43 -29.07 17.01
N SER A 229 20.71 -29.41 17.13
CA SER A 229 21.20 -30.59 17.83
C SER A 229 21.34 -30.46 19.35
N GLU A 230 20.90 -29.36 19.97
CA GLU A 230 20.90 -29.17 21.42
C GLU A 230 19.46 -28.97 21.97
N SER A 231 18.55 -29.90 21.67
CA SER A 231 17.21 -29.98 22.28
C SER A 231 16.95 -31.34 22.89
#